data_AF-A0AA51U494-F1
#
_entry.id   AF-A0AA51U494-F1
#
_cell.length_a   1.000
_cell.length_b   1.000
_cell.length_c   1.000
_cell.angle_alpha   90.00
_cell.angle_beta   90.00
_cell.angle_gamma   90.00
#
_symmetry.space_group_name_H-M   'P 1'
#
loop_
_entity.id
_entity.type
_entity.pdbx_description
1 polymer ?
#
loop_
_entity_poly.entity_id
_entity_poly.type
_entity_poly.pdbx_seq_one_letter_code
_entity_poly.pdbx_strand_id
1 'polypeptide(L)'
;MTMQGCCGRIVLSLLLATIGLAGTASGDEYCESLITQDPSAVTRNDYATLIAEAISQDLLPSARLQVSDIEVYRLFKSGAWIAVYGSMPTADVAIFVFEKTEGSKHFRDVWGSRANPLDVSSLTEWAEQLEVPEDLAACLAQFTNDGSPVDQQFGFKVNVSCTDDAISKLTEQSEEIVVAAADFGAPTPEGQAYADDVGRIELGTETITASGDPAKLT
;
A
#
# COMPACT_ATOMS: atom_id res chain seq x y z
N MET A 1 80.30 35.06 -0.45
CA MET A 1 78.86 35.28 -0.15
C MET A 1 78.16 33.94 -0.30
N THR A 2 77.54 33.51 0.79
CA THR A 2 76.88 32.22 1.04
C THR A 2 75.73 31.92 0.08
N MET A 3 75.59 30.67 -0.36
CA MET A 3 74.29 30.01 -0.33
C MET A 3 74.41 28.48 -0.32
N GLN A 4 73.75 27.94 0.69
CA GLN A 4 73.63 26.56 1.13
C GLN A 4 72.29 26.03 0.62
N GLY A 5 72.26 24.85 0.00
CA GLY A 5 71.04 24.22 -0.50
C GLY A 5 71.04 22.73 -0.17
N CYS A 6 70.47 22.40 1.00
CA CYS A 6 70.29 21.05 1.51
C CYS A 6 69.13 20.31 0.81
N CYS A 7 69.37 19.02 0.54
CA CYS A 7 68.56 17.86 0.95
C CYS A 7 67.04 17.86 0.70
N GLY A 8 66.57 16.91 -0.13
CA GLY A 8 65.16 16.51 -0.20
C GLY A 8 65.02 15.06 -0.67
N ARG A 9 64.92 14.13 0.30
CA ARG A 9 64.59 12.71 0.06
C ARG A 9 63.15 12.60 -0.43
N ILE A 10 62.96 11.97 -1.59
CA ILE A 10 61.63 11.62 -2.10
C ILE A 10 61.17 10.36 -1.35
N VAL A 11 60.21 10.53 -0.45
CA VAL A 11 59.48 9.43 0.18
C VAL A 11 58.28 9.13 -0.70
N LEU A 12 58.31 7.97 -1.37
CA LEU A 12 57.23 7.46 -2.20
C LEU A 12 56.20 6.78 -1.27
N SER A 13 55.20 7.53 -0.82
CA SER A 13 54.08 6.98 -0.05
C SER A 13 53.13 6.21 -0.96
N LEU A 14 53.15 4.88 -0.88
CA LEU A 14 52.08 4.03 -1.41
C LEU A 14 50.81 4.25 -0.55
N LEU A 15 49.84 4.99 -1.09
CA LEU A 15 48.47 4.97 -0.59
C LEU A 15 47.80 3.69 -1.12
N LEU A 16 47.64 2.68 -0.27
CA LEU A 16 46.66 1.63 -0.51
C LEU A 16 45.26 2.23 -0.31
N ALA A 17 44.59 2.56 -1.41
CA ALA A 17 43.16 2.82 -1.40
C ALA A 17 42.44 1.48 -1.18
N THR A 18 42.06 1.19 0.05
CA THR A 18 41.04 0.18 0.34
C THR A 18 39.72 0.69 -0.23
N ILE A 19 39.35 0.22 -1.41
CA ILE A 19 37.99 0.39 -1.94
C ILE A 19 37.11 -0.48 -1.05
N GLY A 20 36.48 0.13 -0.05
CA GLY A 20 35.37 -0.48 0.64
C GLY A 20 34.24 -0.65 -0.37
N LEU A 21 33.87 -1.89 -0.67
CA LEU A 21 32.57 -2.15 -1.27
C LEU A 21 31.53 -1.71 -0.24
N ALA A 22 31.01 -0.50 -0.38
CA ALA A 22 29.72 -0.17 0.18
C ALA A 22 28.73 -1.11 -0.50
N GLY A 23 28.26 -2.12 0.24
CA GLY A 23 27.17 -2.96 -0.21
C GLY A 23 25.98 -2.04 -0.50
N THR A 24 25.53 -2.02 -1.74
CA THR A 24 24.21 -1.51 -2.08
C THR A 24 23.21 -2.49 -1.49
N ALA A 25 22.81 -2.28 -0.23
CA ALA A 25 21.59 -2.88 0.27
C ALA A 25 20.47 -2.41 -0.67
N SER A 26 19.93 -3.35 -1.44
CA SER A 26 18.72 -3.08 -2.23
C SER A 26 17.61 -2.68 -1.28
N GLY A 27 16.85 -1.65 -1.65
CA GLY A 27 15.73 -1.09 -0.90
C GLY A 27 14.81 -2.09 -0.20
N ASP A 28 14.60 -3.24 -0.83
CA ASP A 28 13.74 -4.33 -0.36
C ASP A 28 14.15 -4.89 1.01
N GLU A 29 15.46 -5.02 1.28
CA GLU A 29 15.93 -5.64 2.53
C GLU A 29 15.70 -4.72 3.74
N TYR A 30 15.54 -3.41 3.48
CA TYR A 30 15.37 -2.40 4.52
C TYR A 30 13.93 -2.35 5.04
N CYS A 31 12.94 -2.42 4.14
CA CYS A 31 11.53 -2.42 4.48
C CYS A 31 11.10 -3.64 5.29
N GLU A 32 11.65 -4.82 4.97
CA GLU A 32 11.32 -6.08 5.65
C GLU A 32 11.51 -6.01 7.18
N SER A 33 12.51 -5.26 7.63
CA SER A 33 12.78 -5.08 9.06
C SER A 33 11.71 -4.27 9.80
N LEU A 34 10.99 -3.42 9.07
CA LEU A 34 9.91 -2.58 9.61
C LEU A 34 8.55 -3.27 9.52
N ILE A 35 8.41 -4.30 8.67
CA ILE A 35 7.16 -5.04 8.52
C ILE A 35 6.90 -5.84 9.79
N THR A 36 5.73 -5.62 10.37
CA THR A 36 5.20 -6.51 11.41
C THR A 36 4.77 -7.80 10.75
N GLN A 37 5.52 -8.87 10.97
CA GLN A 37 5.21 -10.21 10.46
C GLN A 37 3.93 -10.75 11.14
N ASP A 38 3.01 -11.29 10.33
CA ASP A 38 1.75 -11.92 10.75
C ASP A 38 1.00 -11.19 11.88
N PRO A 39 0.57 -9.93 11.65
CA PRO A 39 -0.18 -9.18 12.65
C PRO A 39 -1.47 -9.94 13.00
N SER A 40 -1.71 -10.12 14.30
CA SER A 40 -2.88 -10.85 14.79
C SER A 40 -4.19 -10.23 14.30
N ALA A 41 -5.27 -11.03 14.24
CA ALA A 41 -6.60 -10.52 13.90
C ALA A 41 -7.05 -9.38 14.83
N VAL A 42 -6.70 -9.45 16.12
CA VAL A 42 -6.96 -8.36 17.09
C VAL A 42 -6.21 -7.10 16.70
N THR A 43 -4.91 -7.21 16.37
CA THR A 43 -4.11 -6.07 15.93
C THR A 43 -4.66 -5.45 14.65
N ARG A 44 -5.07 -6.26 13.66
CA ARG A 44 -5.70 -5.75 12.43
C ARG A 44 -7.01 -5.02 12.74
N ASN A 45 -7.85 -5.60 13.59
CA ASN A 45 -9.13 -5.01 13.98
C ASN A 45 -8.97 -3.69 14.75
N ASP A 46 -7.96 -3.60 15.62
CA ASP A 46 -7.61 -2.34 16.32
C ASP A 46 -7.34 -1.22 15.31
N TYR A 47 -6.51 -1.47 14.29
CA TYR A 47 -6.19 -0.43 13.29
C TYR A 47 -7.35 -0.17 12.33
N ALA A 48 -8.11 -1.19 11.94
CA ALA A 48 -9.34 -1.00 11.16
C ALA A 48 -10.32 -0.07 11.89
N THR A 49 -10.46 -0.23 13.21
CA THR A 49 -11.27 0.67 14.06
C THR A 49 -10.74 2.09 14.04
N LEU A 50 -9.43 2.27 14.27
CA LEU A 50 -8.82 3.60 14.27
C LEU A 50 -8.95 4.32 12.92
N ILE A 51 -8.80 3.58 11.81
CA ILE A 51 -8.97 4.10 10.45
C ILE A 51 -10.43 4.52 10.23
N ALA A 52 -11.39 3.63 10.54
CA ALA A 52 -12.81 3.92 10.37
C ALA A 52 -13.22 5.16 11.17
N GLU A 53 -12.77 5.28 12.42
CA GLU A 53 -13.03 6.45 13.27
C GLU A 53 -12.41 7.74 12.70
N ALA A 54 -11.13 7.70 12.33
CA ALA A 54 -10.41 8.86 11.84
C ALA A 54 -11.03 9.43 10.54
N ILE A 55 -11.30 8.56 9.57
CA ILE A 55 -11.88 8.98 8.29
C ILE A 55 -13.35 9.40 8.44
N SER A 56 -14.09 8.75 9.34
CA SER A 56 -15.52 9.04 9.56
C SER A 56 -15.79 10.30 10.38
N GLN A 57 -14.77 10.93 10.95
CA GLN A 57 -14.93 12.06 11.87
C GLN A 57 -15.71 13.21 11.22
N ASP A 58 -15.41 13.51 9.96
CA ASP A 58 -16.03 14.61 9.20
C ASP A 58 -17.14 14.15 8.24
N LEU A 59 -17.46 12.85 8.24
CA LEU A 59 -18.49 12.29 7.37
C LEU A 59 -19.88 12.37 8.01
N LEU A 60 -20.88 12.55 7.15
CA LEU A 60 -22.29 12.38 7.53
C LEU A 60 -22.52 10.96 8.08
N PRO A 61 -23.44 10.75 9.04
CA PRO A 61 -23.67 9.45 9.65
C PRO A 61 -23.91 8.30 8.65
N SER A 62 -24.57 8.58 7.52
CA SER A 62 -24.85 7.60 6.46
C SER A 62 -23.65 7.22 5.59
N ALA A 63 -22.56 7.99 5.66
CA ALA A 63 -21.34 7.80 4.89
C ALA A 63 -20.16 7.34 5.75
N ARG A 64 -20.39 7.11 7.06
CA ARG A 64 -19.34 6.66 7.98
C ARG A 64 -18.95 5.23 7.67
N LEU A 65 -17.64 5.00 7.65
CA LEU A 65 -17.05 3.69 7.48
C LEU A 65 -17.30 2.85 8.74
N GLN A 66 -17.61 1.59 8.52
CA GLN A 66 -17.62 0.54 9.54
C GLN A 66 -16.25 -0.13 9.60
N VAL A 67 -15.96 -0.81 10.70
CA VAL A 67 -14.71 -1.60 10.83
C VAL A 67 -14.61 -2.67 9.75
N SER A 68 -15.74 -3.25 9.34
CA SER A 68 -15.82 -4.23 8.25
C SER A 68 -15.51 -3.67 6.87
N ASP A 69 -15.53 -2.35 6.72
CA ASP A 69 -15.23 -1.67 5.46
C ASP A 69 -13.71 -1.52 5.26
N ILE A 70 -12.90 -1.76 6.31
CA ILE A 70 -11.46 -1.54 6.28
C ILE A 70 -10.73 -2.87 6.25
N GLU A 71 -9.94 -3.07 5.19
CA GLU A 71 -9.01 -4.20 5.12
C GLU A 71 -7.58 -3.74 5.46
N VAL A 72 -6.96 -4.43 6.42
CA VAL A 72 -5.57 -4.16 6.82
C VAL A 72 -4.67 -5.25 6.26
N TYR A 73 -3.83 -4.87 5.28
CA TYR A 73 -2.92 -5.78 4.60
C TYR A 73 -1.57 -5.90 5.30
N ARG A 74 -0.96 -4.76 5.62
CA ARG A 74 0.39 -4.70 6.21
C ARG A 74 0.52 -3.58 7.23
N LEU A 75 1.41 -3.79 8.18
CA LEU A 75 1.80 -2.79 9.17
C LEU A 75 3.32 -2.61 9.14
N PHE A 76 3.76 -1.37 9.07
CA PHE A 76 5.15 -0.97 9.21
C PHE A 76 5.31 -0.28 10.55
N LYS A 77 6.37 -0.60 11.29
CA LYS A 77 6.61 -0.05 12.62
C LYS A 77 8.03 0.49 12.74
N SER A 78 8.14 1.77 13.10
CA SER A 78 9.41 2.39 13.49
C SER A 78 9.23 3.18 14.79
N GLY A 79 9.82 2.69 15.89
CA GLY A 79 9.68 3.31 17.20
C GLY A 79 8.22 3.47 17.65
N ALA A 80 7.79 4.72 17.83
CA ALA A 80 6.41 5.10 18.18
C ALA A 80 5.45 5.15 16.98
N TRP A 81 5.98 5.06 15.76
CA TRP A 81 5.22 5.24 14.53
C TRP A 81 4.78 3.92 13.93
N ILE A 82 3.55 3.93 13.42
CA ILE A 82 2.95 2.80 12.71
C ILE A 82 2.30 3.32 11.44
N ALA A 83 2.69 2.75 10.30
CA ALA A 83 2.00 2.96 9.04
C ALA A 83 1.23 1.69 8.69
N VAL A 84 -0.03 1.85 8.27
CA VAL A 84 -0.94 0.76 7.92
C VAL A 84 -1.22 0.85 6.43
N TYR A 85 -0.88 -0.19 5.70
CA TYR A 85 -1.27 -0.34 4.30
C TYR A 85 -2.56 -1.16 4.22
N GLY A 86 -3.59 -0.58 3.65
CA GLY A 86 -4.94 -1.13 3.65
C GLY A 86 -5.83 -0.50 2.57
N SER A 87 -7.09 -0.95 2.50
CA SER A 87 -8.10 -0.41 1.60
C SER A 87 -9.40 -0.06 2.33
N MET A 88 -10.26 0.69 1.63
CA MET A 88 -11.62 1.03 2.04
C MET A 88 -12.52 1.04 0.79
N PRO A 89 -13.87 0.96 0.90
CA PRO A 89 -14.74 0.61 -0.23
C PRO A 89 -14.70 1.61 -1.41
N THR A 90 -14.23 2.83 -1.17
CA THR A 90 -14.20 3.93 -2.15
C THR A 90 -12.79 4.33 -2.58
N ALA A 91 -11.74 3.65 -2.11
CA ALA A 91 -10.36 3.96 -2.47
C ALA A 91 -9.53 2.68 -2.67
N ASP A 92 -8.74 2.64 -3.75
CA ASP A 92 -7.94 1.47 -4.15
C ASP A 92 -7.16 0.88 -2.97
N VAL A 93 -6.20 1.66 -2.47
CA VAL A 93 -5.35 1.36 -1.31
C VAL A 93 -4.76 2.68 -0.79
N ALA A 94 -4.44 2.70 0.50
CA ALA A 94 -3.85 3.87 1.15
C ALA A 94 -2.86 3.47 2.24
N ILE A 95 -2.01 4.44 2.62
CA ILE A 95 -1.11 4.35 3.76
C ILE A 95 -1.64 5.26 4.86
N PHE A 96 -2.10 4.68 5.96
CA PHE A 96 -2.59 5.40 7.13
C PHE A 96 -1.49 5.48 8.18
N VAL A 97 -1.10 6.68 8.60
CA VAL A 97 0.00 6.88 9.55
C VAL A 97 -0.54 7.22 10.93
N PHE A 98 0.01 6.52 11.92
CA PHE A 98 -0.30 6.69 13.33
C PHE A 98 0.98 6.95 14.12
N GLU A 99 0.88 7.82 15.11
CA GLU A 99 1.93 8.03 16.12
C GLU A 99 1.41 7.59 17.48
N LYS A 100 2.24 6.88 18.24
CA LYS A 100 1.94 6.52 19.62
C LYS A 100 2.54 7.52 20.59
N THR A 101 1.71 8.40 21.16
CA THR A 101 2.10 9.33 22.23
C THR A 101 1.36 9.00 23.52
N GLU A 102 2.07 9.00 24.66
CA GLU A 102 1.47 8.76 25.99
C GLU A 102 0.64 7.47 26.14
N GLY A 103 0.93 6.46 25.31
CA GLY A 103 0.23 5.18 25.33
C GLY A 103 -0.96 5.08 24.36
N SER A 104 -1.40 6.20 23.80
CA SER A 104 -2.51 6.29 22.83
C SER A 104 -1.98 6.36 21.40
N LYS A 105 -2.74 5.78 20.46
CA LYS A 105 -2.44 5.85 19.01
C LYS A 105 -3.22 7.02 18.42
N HIS A 106 -2.53 7.92 17.73
CA HIS A 106 -3.13 9.11 17.12
C HIS A 106 -2.97 9.01 15.61
N PHE A 107 -4.08 9.11 14.88
CA PHE A 107 -4.05 9.26 13.43
C PHE A 107 -3.36 10.57 13.09
N ARG A 108 -2.39 10.51 12.18
CA ARG A 108 -1.60 11.68 11.76
C ARG A 108 -2.04 12.14 10.38
N ASP A 109 -2.04 11.24 9.42
CA ASP A 109 -2.48 11.52 8.06
C ASP A 109 -2.66 10.23 7.24
N VAL A 110 -3.17 10.38 6.02
CA VAL A 110 -3.32 9.32 5.02
C VAL A 110 -2.73 9.74 3.69
N TRP A 111 -1.90 8.87 3.13
CA TRP A 111 -1.52 8.95 1.71
C TRP A 111 -2.46 8.08 0.90
N GLY A 112 -3.35 8.72 0.14
CA GLY A 112 -4.26 8.04 -0.78
C GLY A 112 -3.58 7.73 -2.11
N SER A 113 -3.87 6.56 -2.65
CA SER A 113 -3.27 5.99 -3.88
C SER A 113 -1.93 5.31 -3.68
N ARG A 114 -1.68 4.30 -4.51
CA ARG A 114 -0.36 3.72 -4.69
C ARG A 114 0.54 4.79 -5.31
N ALA A 115 1.66 5.09 -4.67
CA ALA A 115 2.64 6.00 -5.27
C ALA A 115 3.23 5.35 -6.54
N ASN A 116 3.10 6.04 -7.66
CA ASN A 116 3.84 5.77 -8.88
C ASN A 116 5.34 6.01 -8.61
N PRO A 117 6.27 5.38 -9.35
CA PRO A 117 7.68 5.79 -9.40
C PRO A 117 7.98 7.30 -9.57
N LEU A 118 7.00 8.12 -9.99
CA LEU A 118 7.11 9.58 -10.03
C LEU A 118 6.72 10.27 -8.72
N ASP A 119 6.01 9.58 -7.83
CA ASP A 119 5.46 10.13 -6.58
C ASP A 119 6.42 9.95 -5.39
N VAL A 120 7.55 9.26 -5.58
CA VAL A 120 8.54 8.93 -4.53
C VAL A 120 9.01 10.15 -3.76
N SER A 121 9.35 11.21 -4.48
CA SER A 121 9.79 12.46 -3.86
C SER A 121 8.67 13.08 -3.05
N SER A 122 7.45 13.10 -3.58
CA SER A 122 6.28 13.68 -2.90
C SER A 122 5.87 12.88 -1.67
N LEU A 123 5.95 11.55 -1.73
CA LEU A 123 5.68 10.67 -0.59
C LEU A 123 6.76 10.83 0.48
N THR A 124 8.03 10.94 0.08
CA THR A 124 9.13 11.21 1.02
C THR A 124 8.93 12.56 1.70
N GLU A 125 8.67 13.63 0.93
CA GLU A 125 8.40 14.97 1.47
C GLU A 125 7.18 14.98 2.42
N TRP A 126 6.10 14.28 2.06
CA TRP A 126 4.93 14.12 2.92
C TRP A 126 5.27 13.42 4.24
N ALA A 127 6.00 12.30 4.17
CA ALA A 127 6.41 11.53 5.33
C ALA A 127 7.32 12.36 6.26
N GLU A 128 8.27 13.10 5.69
CA GLU A 128 9.15 14.02 6.42
C GLU A 128 8.36 15.16 7.10
N GLN A 129 7.35 15.73 6.43
CA GLN A 129 6.48 16.77 7.02
C GLN A 129 5.67 16.25 8.21
N LEU A 130 5.33 14.96 8.21
CA LEU A 130 4.71 14.30 9.36
C LEU A 130 5.69 14.00 10.49
N GLU A 131 6.99 14.22 10.27
CA GLU A 131 8.06 13.88 11.20
C GLU A 131 8.16 12.37 11.47
N VAL A 132 7.75 11.53 10.51
CA VAL A 132 7.99 10.09 10.65
C VAL A 132 9.50 9.81 10.62
N PRO A 133 9.97 8.75 11.30
CA PRO A 133 11.36 8.34 11.26
C PRO A 133 11.86 8.15 9.82
N GLU A 134 13.10 8.57 9.56
CA GLU A 134 13.72 8.53 8.22
C GLU A 134 13.68 7.12 7.61
N ASP A 135 13.82 6.09 8.44
CA ASP A 135 13.74 4.70 8.01
C ASP A 135 12.35 4.30 7.50
N LEU A 136 11.31 4.75 8.19
CA LEU A 136 9.93 4.55 7.79
C LEU A 136 9.59 5.38 6.54
N ALA A 137 10.01 6.64 6.46
CA ALA A 137 9.81 7.48 5.28
C ALA A 137 10.41 6.84 4.02
N ALA A 138 11.68 6.44 4.11
CA ALA A 138 12.38 5.76 3.01
C ALA A 138 11.74 4.42 2.64
N CYS A 139 11.19 3.70 3.63
CA CYS A 139 10.49 2.45 3.35
C CYS A 139 9.17 2.69 2.61
N LEU A 140 8.32 3.61 3.10
CA LEU A 140 7.04 3.90 2.47
C LEU A 140 7.22 4.38 1.03
N ALA A 141 8.24 5.20 0.77
CA ALA A 141 8.57 5.67 -0.56
C ALA A 141 8.97 4.54 -1.52
N GLN A 142 9.59 3.47 -1.03
CA GLN A 142 10.05 2.34 -1.83
C GLN A 142 9.00 1.25 -1.99
N PHE A 143 8.25 0.93 -0.93
CA PHE A 143 7.17 -0.05 -0.92
C PHE A 143 6.07 0.24 -1.95
N THR A 144 5.93 1.51 -2.36
CA THR A 144 4.96 1.87 -3.40
C THR A 144 5.53 1.70 -4.82
N ASN A 145 6.85 1.73 -4.99
CA ASN A 145 7.54 1.64 -6.29
C ASN A 145 7.97 0.22 -6.68
N ASP A 146 8.12 -0.67 -5.71
CA ASP A 146 8.69 -2.01 -5.88
C ASP A 146 7.82 -2.94 -6.73
N GLY A 147 6.61 -2.51 -7.14
CA GLY A 147 5.68 -3.39 -7.81
C GLY A 147 5.34 -4.60 -6.94
N SER A 148 5.38 -4.43 -5.60
CA SER A 148 5.28 -5.49 -4.59
C SER A 148 4.19 -6.51 -4.95
N PRO A 149 4.43 -7.82 -4.70
CA PRO A 149 3.70 -8.94 -5.28
C PRO A 149 2.26 -9.12 -4.78
N VAL A 150 1.66 -8.12 -4.13
CA VAL A 150 0.22 -8.12 -3.86
C VAL A 150 -0.58 -8.23 -5.17
N ASP A 151 -0.06 -7.75 -6.30
CA ASP A 151 -0.64 -8.01 -7.63
C ASP A 151 -0.20 -9.37 -8.23
N GLN A 152 0.92 -9.95 -7.79
CA GLN A 152 1.46 -11.18 -8.39
C GLN A 152 0.94 -12.46 -7.74
N GLN A 153 0.47 -12.43 -6.49
CA GLN A 153 0.01 -13.65 -5.82
C GLN A 153 -1.49 -13.92 -5.94
N PHE A 154 -2.32 -12.89 -6.23
CA PHE A 154 -3.78 -13.06 -6.36
C PHE A 154 -4.41 -12.31 -7.55
N GLY A 155 -3.61 -11.82 -8.51
CA GLY A 155 -4.12 -11.11 -9.68
C GLY A 155 -4.84 -12.02 -10.68
N PHE A 156 -6.17 -12.09 -10.62
CA PHE A 156 -6.95 -12.55 -11.76
C PHE A 156 -7.11 -11.37 -12.73
N LYS A 157 -6.90 -11.63 -14.03
CA LYS A 157 -7.19 -10.64 -15.07
C LYS A 157 -8.69 -10.67 -15.35
N VAL A 158 -9.41 -9.60 -14.98
CA VAL A 158 -10.80 -9.42 -15.39
C VAL A 158 -10.82 -8.80 -16.78
N ASN A 159 -11.27 -9.57 -17.77
CA ASN A 159 -11.61 -9.02 -19.08
C ASN A 159 -13.10 -8.69 -19.06
N VAL A 160 -13.44 -7.41 -19.03
CA VAL A 160 -14.82 -6.96 -19.22
C VAL A 160 -15.03 -6.69 -20.70
N SER A 161 -15.98 -7.40 -21.29
CA SER A 161 -16.47 -7.12 -22.64
C SER A 161 -17.97 -6.89 -22.60
N CYS A 162 -18.42 -5.78 -23.17
CA CYS A 162 -19.83 -5.44 -23.25
C CYS A 162 -20.34 -5.66 -24.67
N THR A 163 -21.64 -5.96 -24.79
CA THR A 163 -22.34 -5.89 -26.08
C THR A 163 -22.59 -4.43 -26.48
N ASP A 164 -22.80 -4.15 -27.76
CA ASP A 164 -23.08 -2.79 -28.25
C ASP A 164 -24.33 -2.17 -27.59
N ASP A 165 -25.33 -3.00 -27.25
CA ASP A 165 -26.54 -2.58 -26.55
C ASP A 165 -26.26 -2.18 -25.08
N ALA A 166 -25.39 -2.93 -24.39
CA ALA A 166 -24.97 -2.60 -23.02
C ALA A 166 -24.16 -1.31 -22.97
N ILE A 167 -23.24 -1.12 -23.94
CA ILE A 167 -22.47 0.13 -24.07
C ILE A 167 -23.40 1.33 -24.33
N SER A 168 -24.40 1.16 -25.20
CA SER A 168 -25.36 2.21 -25.54
C SER A 168 -26.15 2.67 -24.31
N LYS A 169 -26.58 1.72 -23.46
CA LYS A 169 -27.33 2.02 -22.22
C LYS A 169 -26.48 2.70 -21.15
N LEU A 170 -25.27 2.20 -20.88
CA LEU A 170 -24.35 2.82 -19.92
C LEU A 170 -24.04 4.27 -20.34
N THR A 171 -23.85 4.50 -21.64
CA THR A 171 -23.59 5.83 -22.19
C THR A 171 -24.81 6.76 -22.04
N GLU A 172 -26.03 6.27 -22.34
CA GLU A 172 -27.26 7.05 -22.17
C GLU A 172 -27.49 7.48 -20.71
N GLN A 173 -27.10 6.63 -19.77
CA GLN A 173 -27.32 6.85 -18.34
C GLN A 173 -26.13 7.52 -17.63
N SER A 174 -25.03 7.79 -18.35
CA SER A 174 -23.78 8.33 -17.78
C SER A 174 -23.21 7.46 -16.65
N GLU A 175 -23.29 6.14 -16.80
CA GLU A 175 -22.82 5.16 -15.83
C GLU A 175 -21.45 4.58 -16.24
N GLU A 176 -20.70 4.09 -15.26
CA GLU A 176 -19.41 3.41 -15.47
C GLU A 176 -19.43 1.99 -14.88
N ILE A 177 -18.59 1.11 -15.43
CA ILE A 177 -18.40 -0.24 -14.89
C ILE A 177 -17.24 -0.20 -13.90
N VAL A 178 -17.55 -0.39 -12.62
CA VAL A 178 -16.57 -0.60 -11.57
C VAL A 178 -16.41 -2.09 -11.34
N VAL A 179 -15.20 -2.61 -11.52
CA VAL A 179 -14.85 -4.00 -11.21
C VAL A 179 -14.21 -4.04 -9.84
N ALA A 180 -14.92 -4.60 -8.87
CA ALA A 180 -14.37 -4.96 -7.56
C ALA A 180 -14.56 -6.46 -7.35
N ALA A 181 -13.56 -7.13 -6.80
CA ALA A 181 -13.71 -8.51 -6.35
C ALA A 181 -13.59 -8.57 -4.83
N ALA A 182 -14.57 -9.22 -4.23
CA ALA A 182 -14.56 -9.55 -2.82
C ALA A 182 -15.20 -10.93 -2.65
N ASP A 183 -14.57 -11.78 -1.83
CA ASP A 183 -15.11 -13.09 -1.48
C ASP A 183 -16.00 -12.94 -0.25
N PHE A 184 -17.31 -13.15 -0.45
CA PHE A 184 -18.31 -13.10 0.62
C PHE A 184 -18.87 -14.49 0.97
N GLY A 185 -18.26 -15.57 0.47
CA GLY A 185 -18.81 -16.92 0.58
C GLY A 185 -20.04 -17.16 -0.31
N ALA A 186 -20.72 -18.29 -0.12
CA ALA A 186 -21.90 -18.64 -0.92
C ALA A 186 -23.07 -17.70 -0.61
N PRO A 187 -23.79 -17.18 -1.63
CA PRO A 187 -24.93 -16.29 -1.41
C PRO A 187 -26.04 -17.01 -0.62
N THR A 188 -26.62 -16.32 0.36
CA THR A 188 -27.83 -16.81 1.03
C THR A 188 -29.07 -16.56 0.16
N PRO A 189 -30.16 -17.33 0.32
CA PRO A 189 -31.41 -17.10 -0.39
C PRO A 189 -31.96 -15.67 -0.23
N GLU A 190 -31.78 -15.07 0.95
CA GLU A 190 -32.20 -13.69 1.23
C GLU A 190 -31.32 -12.66 0.52
N GLY A 191 -30.02 -12.92 0.39
CA GLY A 191 -29.09 -12.07 -0.35
C GLY A 191 -29.40 -12.03 -1.85
N GLN A 192 -29.80 -13.17 -2.42
CA GLN A 192 -30.24 -13.24 -3.81
C GLN A 192 -31.52 -12.43 -4.04
N ALA A 193 -32.54 -12.63 -3.19
CA ALA A 193 -33.82 -11.93 -3.33
C ALA A 193 -33.68 -10.41 -3.22
N TYR A 194 -32.77 -9.93 -2.37
CA TYR A 194 -32.47 -8.50 -2.26
C TYR A 194 -31.76 -7.95 -3.52
N ALA A 195 -30.80 -8.69 -4.07
CA ALA A 195 -30.10 -8.29 -5.29
C ALA A 195 -31.06 -8.11 -6.48
N ASP A 196 -32.01 -9.04 -6.63
CA ASP A 196 -33.05 -8.99 -7.66
C ASP A 196 -33.99 -7.77 -7.47
N ASP A 197 -34.34 -7.43 -6.23
CA ASP A 197 -35.25 -6.32 -5.89
C ASP A 197 -34.62 -4.93 -6.15
N VAL A 198 -33.34 -4.76 -5.83
CA VAL A 198 -32.65 -3.48 -6.06
C VAL A 198 -32.13 -3.30 -7.49
N GLY A 199 -32.44 -4.24 -8.39
CA GLY A 199 -31.98 -4.20 -9.77
C GLY A 199 -30.45 -4.26 -9.89
N ARG A 200 -29.75 -4.89 -8.93
CA ARG A 200 -28.34 -5.21 -9.12
C ARG A 200 -28.27 -6.14 -10.30
N ILE A 201 -27.56 -5.71 -11.35
CA ILE A 201 -27.41 -6.48 -12.58
C ILE A 201 -26.76 -7.82 -12.21
N GLU A 202 -27.55 -8.89 -12.21
CA GLU A 202 -27.04 -10.24 -12.18
C GLU A 202 -26.35 -10.47 -13.53
N LEU A 203 -25.02 -10.40 -13.56
CA LEU A 203 -24.22 -10.68 -14.76
C LEU A 203 -24.25 -12.18 -15.16
N GLY A 204 -25.18 -12.96 -14.58
CA GLY A 204 -25.22 -14.40 -14.62
C GLY A 204 -24.19 -15.07 -13.70
N THR A 205 -24.32 -16.37 -13.50
CA THR A 205 -23.20 -17.23 -13.10
C THR A 205 -22.30 -17.46 -14.31
N GLU A 206 -21.64 -16.40 -14.78
CA GLU A 206 -20.60 -16.60 -15.77
C GLU A 206 -19.39 -17.25 -15.09
N THR A 207 -18.97 -18.37 -15.67
CA THR A 207 -17.76 -19.06 -15.21
C THR A 207 -16.57 -18.15 -15.53
N ILE A 208 -16.05 -17.47 -14.51
CA ILE A 208 -14.77 -16.77 -14.61
C ILE A 208 -13.72 -17.83 -14.90
N THR A 209 -13.30 -17.94 -16.17
CA THR A 209 -12.21 -18.83 -16.54
C THR A 209 -10.91 -18.11 -16.26
N ALA A 210 -10.43 -18.19 -15.02
CA ALA A 210 -9.10 -17.75 -14.67
C ALA A 210 -8.07 -18.69 -15.32
N SER A 211 -7.28 -18.17 -16.25
CA SER A 211 -6.11 -18.90 -16.78
C SER A 211 -4.94 -18.70 -15.81
N GLY A 212 -4.83 -19.61 -14.84
CA GLY A 212 -3.70 -19.71 -13.92
C GLY A 212 -3.16 -21.13 -13.89
N ASP A 213 -1.87 -21.29 -13.63
CA ASP A 213 -1.27 -22.60 -13.36
C ASP A 213 -1.69 -23.05 -11.95
N PRO A 214 -2.53 -24.08 -11.80
CA PRO A 214 -3.02 -24.52 -10.49
C PRO A 214 -1.89 -25.03 -9.58
N ALA A 215 -0.71 -25.35 -10.12
CA ALA A 215 0.47 -25.71 -9.33
C ALA A 215 1.09 -24.52 -8.58
N LYS A 216 0.62 -23.29 -8.85
CA LYS A 216 1.03 -22.07 -8.15
C LYS A 216 0.01 -21.59 -7.11
N LEU A 217 -1.07 -22.35 -6.92
CA LEU A 217 -2.15 -22.08 -5.94
C LEU A 217 -1.97 -22.85 -4.61
N THR A 218 -0.83 -23.51 -4.41
CA THR A 218 -0.46 -24.22 -3.17
C THR A 218 0.70 -23.55 -2.47
#